data_AF-A0A7R8X975-F1
#
_entry.id   AF-A0A7R8X975-F1
#
_cell.length_a   1.000
_cell.length_b   1.000
_cell.length_c   1.000
_cell.angle_alpha   90.00
_cell.angle_beta   90.00
_cell.angle_gamma   90.00
#
_symmetry.space_group_name_H-M   'P 1'
#
loop_
_entity.id
_entity.type
_entity.pdbx_description
1 polymer ?
#
loop_
_entity_poly.entity_id
_entity_poly.type
_entity_poly.pdbx_seq_one_letter_code
_entity_poly.pdbx_strand_id
1 'polypeptide(L)'
;MILAGLALLIMSLWLYFDTQEYVQAVRDMDQYMKGIYIFMVVGSIMVVVGFLGCCGALRESQFLLTAFFILLLVIFVAQVTGAVYAYYNGEELDKVIRGSMNNLVVKEYTGKDDDVRTKLMDTLQSDLHCCGARSPQDWSGSIFNGKDRPELGAISGTLGALGIYNVPRSCCRDSSSLDCESARKFGPQTLVQSQDAIYQDGCTQRLIEFLLGHMPVTLGVGITVLVIEILGMIFSMILCCAIRKIDDFKA
;
A
#
# COMPACT_ATOMS: atom_id res chain seq x y z
N MET A 1 13.07 -8.50 15.85
CA MET A 1 12.54 -7.12 15.71
C MET A 1 13.61 -6.12 15.24
N ILE A 2 14.75 -5.96 15.92
CA ILE A 2 15.78 -4.95 15.56
C ILE A 2 16.24 -5.07 14.10
N LEU A 3 16.71 -6.24 13.67
CA LEU A 3 17.23 -6.44 12.31
C LEU A 3 16.17 -6.15 11.24
N ALA A 4 14.94 -6.64 11.45
CA ALA A 4 13.83 -6.37 10.55
C ALA A 4 13.46 -4.87 10.52
N GLY A 5 13.47 -4.19 11.67
CA GLY A 5 13.23 -2.76 11.76
C GLY A 5 14.31 -1.94 11.04
N LEU A 6 15.59 -2.29 11.20
CA LEU A 6 16.70 -1.66 10.48
C LEU A 6 16.59 -1.87 8.97
N ALA A 7 16.26 -3.08 8.52
CA ALA A 7 16.04 -3.36 7.10
C ALA A 7 14.89 -2.51 6.54
N LEU A 8 13.76 -2.42 7.26
CA LEU A 8 12.62 -1.60 6.86
C LEU A 8 12.97 -0.10 6.80
N LEU A 9 13.74 0.40 7.77
CA LEU A 9 14.20 1.79 7.80
C LEU A 9 15.14 2.11 6.64
N ILE A 10 16.13 1.25 6.39
CA ILE A 10 17.07 1.41 5.29
C ILE A 10 16.31 1.43 3.96
N MET A 11 15.37 0.49 3.78
CA MET A 11 14.52 0.45 2.58
C MET A 11 13.66 1.73 2.45
N SER A 12 13.05 2.19 3.53
CA SER A 12 12.22 3.41 3.53
C SER A 12 13.03 4.67 3.23
N LEU A 13 14.23 4.78 3.79
CA LEU A 13 15.16 5.88 3.51
C LEU A 13 15.66 5.85 2.07
N TRP A 14 15.96 4.66 1.56
CA TRP A 14 16.36 4.48 0.17
C TRP A 14 15.26 4.95 -0.79
N LEU A 15 14.01 4.52 -0.55
CA LEU A 15 12.83 5.00 -1.32
C LEU A 15 12.61 6.51 -1.17
N TYR A 16 12.85 7.08 0.01
CA TYR A 16 12.72 8.52 0.23
C TYR A 16 13.74 9.31 -0.59
N PHE A 17 15.01 8.90 -0.61
CA PHE A 17 16.04 9.62 -1.36
C PHE A 17 15.90 9.47 -2.87
N ASP A 18 15.61 8.26 -3.35
CA ASP A 18 15.35 8.00 -4.77
C ASP A 18 14.21 8.89 -5.29
N THR A 19 13.16 9.05 -4.48
CA THR A 19 12.05 9.93 -4.85
C THR A 19 12.35 11.41 -4.71
N GLN A 20 13.18 11.86 -3.78
CA GLN A 20 13.59 13.27 -3.71
C GLN A 20 14.35 13.72 -4.98
N GLU A 21 15.19 12.84 -5.53
CA GLU A 21 15.90 13.11 -6.79
C GLU A 21 14.93 13.25 -7.98
N TYR A 22 13.83 12.48 -7.97
CA TYR A 22 12.76 12.55 -8.98
C TYR A 22 11.75 13.69 -8.75
N VAL A 23 11.49 14.06 -7.49
CA VAL A 23 10.47 15.04 -7.06
C VAL A 23 10.83 16.48 -7.44
N GLN A 24 12.12 16.81 -7.60
CA GLN A 24 12.50 18.12 -8.17
C GLN A 24 12.01 18.29 -9.62
N ALA A 25 11.67 17.21 -10.32
CA ALA A 25 11.16 17.23 -11.70
C ALA A 25 9.63 17.04 -11.82
N VAL A 26 8.93 16.55 -10.79
CA VAL A 26 7.48 16.22 -10.87
C VAL A 26 6.74 16.65 -9.60
N ARG A 27 5.73 17.52 -9.76
CA ARG A 27 5.20 18.38 -8.68
C ARG A 27 4.11 17.79 -7.77
N ASP A 28 3.72 16.51 -7.89
CA ASP A 28 2.57 15.98 -7.13
C ASP A 28 2.78 14.54 -6.64
N MET A 29 3.61 14.36 -5.60
CA MET A 29 3.89 13.04 -4.98
C MET A 29 3.37 12.89 -3.54
N ASP A 30 2.33 13.63 -3.15
CA ASP A 30 1.88 13.71 -1.74
C ASP A 30 1.42 12.37 -1.14
N GLN A 31 0.69 11.54 -1.89
CA GLN A 31 0.17 10.27 -1.38
C GLN A 31 1.25 9.19 -1.21
N TYR A 32 2.23 9.17 -2.11
CA TYR A 32 3.35 8.24 -2.05
C TYR A 32 4.29 8.56 -0.87
N MET A 33 4.54 9.86 -0.64
CA MET A 33 5.32 10.32 0.51
C MET A 33 4.69 9.90 1.84
N LYS A 34 3.35 9.94 1.96
CA LYS A 34 2.64 9.44 3.16
C LYS A 34 2.96 7.97 3.45
N GLY A 35 2.97 7.11 2.43
CA GLY A 35 3.31 5.69 2.58
C GLY A 35 4.74 5.49 3.10
N ILE A 36 5.72 6.20 2.54
CA ILE A 36 7.12 6.15 2.99
C ILE A 36 7.25 6.59 4.46
N TYR A 37 6.60 7.69 4.85
CA TYR A 37 6.63 8.14 6.24
C TYR A 37 6.04 7.12 7.20
N ILE A 38 4.96 6.43 6.83
CA ILE A 38 4.39 5.34 7.64
C ILE A 38 5.41 4.22 7.85
N PHE A 39 6.05 3.72 6.79
CA PHE A 39 7.07 2.68 6.93
C PHE A 39 8.29 3.12 7.74
N MET A 40 8.70 4.39 7.60
CA MET A 40 9.78 4.96 8.41
C MET A 40 9.41 5.00 9.91
N VAL A 41 8.18 5.41 10.26
CA VAL A 41 7.70 5.43 11.65
C VAL A 41 7.61 4.00 12.21
N VAL A 42 7.01 3.06 11.47
CA VAL A 42 6.89 1.65 11.88
C VAL A 42 8.27 1.02 12.10
N GLY A 43 9.20 1.22 11.17
CA GLY A 43 10.57 0.71 11.29
C GLY A 43 11.30 1.28 12.50
N SER A 44 11.12 2.57 12.78
CA SER A 44 11.70 3.24 13.95
C SER A 44 11.19 2.63 15.25
N ILE A 45 9.86 2.46 15.36
CA ILE A 45 9.22 1.83 16.53
C ILE A 45 9.74 0.40 16.72
N MET A 46 9.85 -0.38 15.66
CA MET A 46 10.38 -1.76 15.72
C MET A 46 11.81 -1.82 16.26
N VAL A 47 12.68 -0.88 15.87
CA VAL A 47 14.06 -0.80 16.38
C VAL A 47 14.08 -0.42 17.85
N VAL A 48 13.31 0.60 18.25
CA VAL A 48 13.24 1.07 19.65
C VAL A 48 12.70 -0.03 20.57
N VAL A 49 11.56 -0.64 20.22
CA VAL A 49 10.95 -1.73 20.99
C VAL A 49 11.90 -2.92 21.07
N GLY A 50 12.53 -3.30 19.94
CA GLY A 50 13.51 -4.38 19.91
C GLY A 50 14.73 -4.10 20.78
N PHE A 51 15.24 -2.86 20.78
CA PHE A 51 16.38 -2.44 21.59
C PHE A 51 16.04 -2.47 23.08
N LEU A 52 14.89 -1.93 23.49
CA LEU A 52 14.46 -1.92 24.88
C LEU A 52 14.24 -3.34 25.41
N GLY A 53 13.62 -4.23 24.63
CA GLY A 53 13.44 -5.63 25.00
C GLY A 53 14.77 -6.37 25.12
N CYS A 54 15.66 -6.21 24.13
CA CYS A 54 16.97 -6.88 24.12
C CYS A 54 17.88 -6.38 25.25
N CYS A 55 18.08 -5.06 25.36
CA CYS A 55 18.93 -4.47 26.39
C CYS A 55 18.32 -4.60 27.80
N GLY A 56 17.00 -4.55 27.93
CA GLY A 56 16.30 -4.79 29.20
C GLY A 56 16.55 -6.19 29.73
N ALA A 57 16.51 -7.20 28.85
CA ALA A 57 16.81 -8.58 29.22
C ALA A 57 18.31 -8.79 29.52
N LEU A 58 19.21 -8.28 28.66
CA LEU A 58 20.66 -8.48 28.81
C LEU A 58 21.26 -7.75 30.02
N ARG A 59 20.74 -6.55 30.35
CA ARG A 59 21.23 -5.75 31.48
C ARG A 59 20.44 -6.02 32.76
N GLU A 60 19.49 -6.96 32.73
CA GLU A 60 18.58 -7.24 33.84
C GLU A 60 17.98 -5.94 34.44
N SER A 61 17.63 -4.99 33.56
CA SER A 61 17.21 -3.65 34.00
C SER A 61 15.70 -3.56 34.05
N GLN A 62 15.16 -3.44 35.27
CA GLN A 62 13.72 -3.32 35.51
C GLN A 62 13.09 -2.13 34.78
N PHE A 63 13.79 -0.99 34.70
CA PHE A 63 13.29 0.21 34.03
C PHE A 63 13.12 0.00 32.52
N LEU A 64 14.13 -0.54 31.83
CA LEU A 64 14.06 -0.83 30.39
C LEU A 64 12.97 -1.85 30.08
N LEU A 65 12.84 -2.88 30.93
CA LEU A 65 11.86 -3.93 30.76
C LEU A 65 10.42 -3.44 30.97
N THR A 66 10.23 -2.54 31.94
CA THR A 66 8.94 -1.86 32.18
C THR A 66 8.59 -0.93 31.02
N ALA A 67 9.55 -0.16 30.50
CA ALA A 67 9.34 0.69 29.32
C ALA A 67 8.95 -0.16 28.09
N PHE A 68 9.59 -1.30 27.88
CA PHE A 68 9.22 -2.26 26.84
C PHE A 68 7.79 -2.77 27.00
N PHE A 69 7.39 -3.16 28.21
CA PHE A 69 6.01 -3.59 28.49
C PHE A 69 4.98 -2.48 28.18
N ILE A 70 5.21 -1.25 28.66
CA ILE A 70 4.30 -0.13 28.43
C ILE A 70 4.16 0.17 26.94
N LEU A 71 5.26 0.16 26.18
CA LEU A 71 5.20 0.38 24.73
C LEU A 71 4.43 -0.73 24.00
N LEU A 72 4.65 -2.00 24.34
CA LEU A 72 3.86 -3.10 23.78
C LEU A 72 2.38 -2.98 24.11
N LEU A 73 2.04 -2.58 25.34
CA LEU A 73 0.65 -2.37 25.74
C LEU A 73 -0.02 -1.24 24.93
N VAL A 74 0.67 -0.12 24.73
CA VAL A 74 0.16 0.99 23.89
C VAL A 74 -0.05 0.53 22.45
N ILE A 75 0.90 -0.22 21.88
CA ILE A 75 0.78 -0.77 20.52
C ILE A 75 -0.40 -1.74 20.44
N PHE A 76 -0.56 -2.64 21.40
CA PHE A 76 -1.67 -3.60 21.44
C PHE A 76 -3.03 -2.89 21.47
N VAL A 77 -3.19 -1.88 22.34
CA VAL A 77 -4.42 -1.07 22.39
C VAL A 77 -4.67 -0.34 21.08
N ALA A 78 -3.63 0.23 20.46
CA ALA A 78 -3.75 0.90 19.16
C ALA A 78 -4.16 -0.08 18.04
N GLN A 79 -3.62 -1.30 18.04
CA GLN A 79 -3.98 -2.35 17.07
C GLN A 79 -5.44 -2.78 17.23
N VAL A 80 -5.89 -3.07 18.45
CA VAL A 80 -7.28 -3.46 18.71
C VAL A 80 -8.23 -2.32 18.34
N THR A 81 -7.90 -1.08 18.73
CA THR A 81 -8.72 0.09 18.40
C THR A 81 -8.79 0.32 16.89
N GLY A 82 -7.66 0.22 16.19
CA GLY A 82 -7.59 0.33 14.74
C GLY A 82 -8.39 -0.76 14.02
N ALA A 83 -8.32 -2.01 14.49
CA ALA A 83 -9.09 -3.12 13.95
C ALA A 83 -10.60 -2.91 14.14
N VAL A 84 -11.04 -2.49 15.32
CA VAL A 84 -12.44 -2.18 15.61
C VAL A 84 -12.92 -1.01 14.76
N TYR A 85 -12.11 0.06 14.65
CA TYR A 85 -12.44 1.21 13.82
C TYR A 85 -12.61 0.84 12.34
N ALA A 86 -11.69 0.03 11.80
CA ALA A 86 -11.73 -0.44 10.42
C ALA A 86 -12.96 -1.33 10.16
N TYR A 87 -13.36 -2.16 11.13
CA TYR A 87 -14.56 -3.00 11.03
C TYR A 87 -15.85 -2.17 10.92
N TYR A 88 -15.99 -1.14 11.76
CA TYR A 88 -17.19 -0.28 11.73
C TYR A 88 -17.22 0.69 10.55
N ASN A 89 -16.07 1.14 10.05
CA ASN A 89 -15.97 2.13 8.98
C ASN A 89 -15.59 1.52 7.62
N GLY A 90 -16.16 0.35 7.31
CA GLY A 90 -15.89 -0.34 6.04
C GLY A 90 -16.21 0.50 4.80
N GLU A 91 -17.26 1.34 4.85
CA GLU A 91 -17.58 2.26 3.76
C GLU A 91 -16.52 3.34 3.54
N GLU A 92 -15.94 3.87 4.61
CA GLU A 92 -14.88 4.88 4.51
C GLU A 92 -13.60 4.25 3.96
N LEU A 93 -13.30 3.01 4.35
CA LEU A 93 -12.21 2.24 3.77
C LEU A 93 -12.40 2.02 2.26
N ASP A 94 -13.61 1.62 1.83
CA ASP A 94 -13.94 1.47 0.40
C ASP A 94 -13.77 2.80 -0.37
N LYS A 95 -14.21 3.94 0.20
CA LYS A 95 -13.98 5.26 -0.41
C LYS A 95 -12.50 5.60 -0.54
N VAL A 96 -11.69 5.32 0.47
CA VAL A 96 -10.24 5.56 0.44
C VAL A 96 -9.58 4.70 -0.63
N ILE A 97 -9.96 3.42 -0.75
CA ILE A 97 -9.44 2.51 -1.78
C ILE A 97 -9.84 3.00 -3.17
N ARG A 98 -11.13 3.31 -3.39
CA ARG A 98 -11.65 3.85 -4.66
C ARG A 98 -11.00 5.17 -5.04
N GLY A 99 -10.83 6.07 -4.08
CA GLY A 99 -10.17 7.35 -4.29
C GLY A 99 -8.71 7.18 -4.70
N SER A 100 -7.99 6.28 -4.01
CA SER A 100 -6.58 5.97 -4.30
C SER A 100 -6.41 5.34 -5.68
N MET A 101 -7.23 4.34 -6.04
CA MET A 101 -7.20 3.73 -7.38
C MET A 101 -7.55 4.72 -8.47
N ASN A 102 -8.57 5.54 -8.27
CA ASN A 102 -8.94 6.56 -9.23
C ASN A 102 -7.82 7.60 -9.41
N ASN A 103 -7.15 8.01 -8.32
CA ASN A 103 -6.04 8.94 -8.40
C ASN A 103 -4.85 8.33 -9.16
N LEU A 104 -4.53 7.06 -8.88
CA LEU A 104 -3.46 6.32 -9.56
C LEU A 104 -3.69 6.28 -11.07
N VAL A 105 -4.90 5.92 -11.51
CA VAL A 105 -5.26 5.86 -12.94
C VAL A 105 -5.30 7.24 -13.59
N VAL A 106 -5.98 8.20 -12.96
CA VAL A 106 -6.31 9.49 -13.60
C VAL A 106 -5.14 10.47 -13.55
N LYS A 107 -4.39 10.51 -12.44
CA LYS A 107 -3.42 11.56 -12.18
C LYS A 107 -1.97 11.10 -12.12
N GLU A 108 -1.73 9.84 -11.77
CA GLU A 108 -0.36 9.41 -11.44
C GLU A 108 0.25 8.44 -12.46
N TYR A 109 -0.56 7.75 -13.26
CA TYR A 109 -0.06 6.83 -14.27
C TYR A 109 0.49 7.60 -15.48
N THR A 110 1.81 7.53 -15.68
CA THR A 110 2.50 8.23 -16.77
C THR A 110 2.71 7.35 -18.01
N GLY A 111 2.67 6.02 -17.85
CA GLY A 111 2.92 5.06 -18.92
C GLY A 111 4.40 4.90 -19.27
N LYS A 112 5.31 5.35 -18.38
CA LYS A 112 6.74 5.18 -18.55
C LYS A 112 7.25 3.95 -17.80
N ASP A 113 8.11 3.16 -18.44
CA ASP A 113 8.64 1.91 -17.89
C ASP A 113 9.59 2.10 -16.69
N ASP A 114 10.09 3.31 -16.44
CA ASP A 114 10.92 3.64 -15.27
C ASP A 114 10.10 4.03 -14.04
N ASP A 115 8.82 4.39 -14.22
CA ASP A 115 7.98 4.90 -13.15
C ASP A 115 7.35 3.77 -12.30
N VAL A 116 7.59 3.81 -10.99
CA VAL A 116 7.13 2.80 -10.03
C VAL A 116 5.61 2.70 -9.99
N ARG A 117 4.89 3.81 -10.18
CA ARG A 117 3.42 3.81 -10.17
C ARG A 117 2.82 3.19 -11.42
N THR A 118 3.44 3.44 -12.57
CA THR A 118 3.12 2.77 -13.82
C THR A 118 3.28 1.27 -13.66
N LYS A 119 4.43 0.80 -13.14
CA LYS A 119 4.65 -0.63 -12.84
C LYS A 119 3.64 -1.19 -11.85
N LEU A 120 3.36 -0.48 -10.76
CA LEU A 120 2.39 -0.91 -9.75
C LEU A 120 1.01 -1.08 -10.36
N MET A 121 0.53 -0.09 -11.13
CA MET A 121 -0.77 -0.18 -11.78
C MET A 121 -0.79 -1.29 -12.84
N ASP A 122 0.29 -1.46 -13.59
CA ASP A 122 0.41 -2.51 -14.59
C ASP A 122 0.35 -3.90 -13.96
N THR A 123 1.07 -4.12 -12.85
CA THR A 123 1.00 -5.36 -12.08
C THR A 123 -0.39 -5.58 -11.48
N LEU A 124 -1.04 -4.55 -10.95
CA LEU A 124 -2.41 -4.68 -10.44
C LEU A 124 -3.39 -5.11 -11.54
N GLN A 125 -3.28 -4.52 -12.74
CA GLN A 125 -4.13 -4.88 -13.88
C GLN A 125 -3.88 -6.29 -14.38
N SER A 126 -2.60 -6.69 -14.48
CA SER A 126 -2.24 -8.05 -14.91
C SER A 126 -2.65 -9.10 -13.89
N ASP A 127 -2.39 -8.88 -12.60
CA ASP A 127 -2.55 -9.90 -11.57
C ASP A 127 -4.01 -10.05 -11.12
N LEU A 128 -4.78 -8.95 -11.15
CA LEU A 128 -6.19 -8.94 -10.77
C LEU A 128 -7.14 -9.02 -11.98
N HIS A 129 -6.59 -9.15 -13.20
CA HIS A 129 -7.35 -9.25 -14.45
C HIS A 129 -8.42 -8.15 -14.58
N CYS A 130 -7.99 -6.90 -14.43
CA CYS A 130 -8.85 -5.72 -14.37
C CYS A 130 -8.29 -4.57 -15.22
N CYS A 131 -9.10 -3.56 -15.51
CA CYS A 131 -8.66 -2.38 -16.26
C CYS A 131 -9.32 -1.09 -15.75
N GLY A 132 -8.49 -0.09 -15.49
CA GLY A 132 -8.92 1.18 -14.90
C GLY A 132 -9.32 1.06 -13.42
N ALA A 133 -9.89 2.11 -12.85
CA ALA A 133 -10.21 2.14 -11.42
C ALA A 133 -11.55 1.45 -11.14
N ARG A 134 -12.59 1.86 -11.86
CA ARG A 134 -13.94 1.31 -11.88
C ARG A 134 -14.25 0.66 -13.22
N SER A 135 -13.63 1.15 -14.28
CA SER A 135 -13.85 0.66 -15.65
C SER A 135 -12.74 1.13 -16.60
N PRO A 136 -12.59 0.50 -17.78
CA PRO A 136 -11.64 0.95 -18.78
C PRO A 136 -11.81 2.42 -19.20
N GLN A 137 -13.03 2.98 -19.08
CA GLN A 137 -13.33 4.37 -19.46
C GLN A 137 -12.63 5.40 -18.58
N ASP A 138 -12.17 5.03 -17.38
CA ASP A 138 -11.46 5.94 -16.48
C ASP A 138 -10.16 6.47 -17.12
N TRP A 139 -9.59 5.72 -18.07
CA TRP A 139 -8.43 6.13 -18.85
C TRP A 139 -8.69 7.33 -19.76
N SER A 140 -9.93 7.54 -20.20
CA SER A 140 -10.27 8.69 -21.06
C SER A 140 -9.93 10.02 -20.41
N GLY A 141 -10.05 10.09 -19.09
CA GLY A 141 -9.80 11.27 -18.30
C GLY A 141 -8.42 11.30 -17.65
N SER A 142 -7.44 10.49 -18.06
CA SER A 142 -6.14 10.42 -17.40
C SER A 142 -5.04 11.26 -18.05
N ILE A 143 -3.97 11.56 -17.30
CA ILE A 143 -2.76 12.21 -17.83
C ILE A 143 -2.07 11.38 -18.94
N PHE A 144 -2.23 10.06 -18.91
CA PHE A 144 -1.75 9.16 -19.96
C PHE A 144 -2.37 9.45 -21.32
N ASN A 145 -3.64 9.88 -21.32
CA ASN A 145 -4.33 10.37 -22.52
C ASN A 145 -4.19 11.88 -22.71
N GLY A 146 -3.22 12.53 -22.06
CA GLY A 146 -2.83 13.92 -22.32
C GLY A 146 -3.72 14.99 -21.69
N LYS A 147 -4.51 14.66 -20.66
CA LYS A 147 -5.44 15.61 -20.00
C LYS A 147 -4.76 16.82 -19.34
N ASP A 148 -3.54 16.63 -18.85
CA ASP A 148 -2.72 17.66 -18.20
C ASP A 148 -2.02 18.61 -19.18
N ARG A 149 -2.06 18.30 -20.49
CA ARG A 149 -1.41 19.13 -21.51
C ARG A 149 -2.30 20.34 -21.86
N PRO A 150 -1.80 21.58 -21.82
CA PRO A 150 -2.62 22.78 -22.05
C PRO A 150 -3.30 22.82 -23.42
N GLU A 151 -2.64 22.32 -24.47
CA GLU A 151 -3.15 22.31 -25.84
C GLU A 151 -4.05 21.11 -26.15
N LEU A 152 -3.85 19.97 -25.45
CA LEU A 152 -4.50 18.71 -25.75
C LEU A 152 -5.59 18.34 -24.74
N GLY A 153 -5.59 18.89 -23.53
CA GLY A 153 -6.50 18.48 -22.45
C GLY A 153 -7.98 18.72 -22.76
N ALA A 154 -8.32 19.84 -23.43
CA ALA A 154 -9.68 20.11 -23.91
C ALA A 154 -10.11 19.14 -25.02
N ILE A 155 -9.16 18.69 -25.84
CA ILE A 155 -9.38 17.77 -26.95
C ILE A 155 -9.45 16.32 -26.41
N SER A 156 -8.64 15.94 -25.43
CA SER A 156 -8.71 14.64 -24.75
C SER A 156 -10.02 14.46 -24.00
N GLY A 157 -10.57 15.52 -23.39
CA GLY A 157 -11.90 15.47 -22.80
C GLY A 157 -13.02 15.23 -23.83
N THR A 158 -12.95 15.89 -24.99
CA THR A 158 -13.94 15.72 -26.08
C THR A 158 -13.77 14.38 -26.82
N LEU A 159 -12.53 13.96 -27.09
CA LEU A 159 -12.19 12.63 -27.60
C LEU A 159 -12.66 11.53 -26.65
N GLY A 160 -12.39 11.68 -25.35
CA GLY A 160 -12.86 10.76 -24.32
C GLY A 160 -14.38 10.64 -24.27
N ALA A 161 -15.10 11.76 -24.39
CA ALA A 161 -16.56 11.78 -24.47
C ALA A 161 -17.10 11.10 -25.76
N LEU A 162 -16.32 11.10 -26.84
CA LEU A 162 -16.60 10.35 -28.08
C LEU A 162 -16.14 8.88 -28.00
N GLY A 163 -15.62 8.44 -26.85
CA GLY A 163 -15.09 7.09 -26.66
C GLY A 163 -13.73 6.87 -27.32
N ILE A 164 -12.94 7.92 -27.53
CA ILE A 164 -11.59 7.86 -28.10
C ILE A 164 -10.54 8.04 -27.00
N TYR A 165 -9.89 6.96 -26.60
CA TYR A 165 -8.83 6.96 -25.59
C TYR A 165 -7.99 5.69 -25.68
N ASN A 166 -6.83 5.70 -25.01
CA ASN A 166 -5.94 4.55 -24.94
C ASN A 166 -5.93 3.94 -23.55
N VAL A 167 -5.79 2.61 -23.47
CA VAL A 167 -5.54 1.90 -22.21
C VAL A 167 -4.14 1.27 -22.19
N PRO A 168 -3.54 1.05 -20.99
CA PRO A 168 -2.26 0.36 -20.84
C PRO A 168 -2.21 -1.05 -21.47
N ARG A 169 -0.99 -1.58 -21.66
CA ARG A 169 -0.81 -2.97 -22.15
C ARG A 169 -1.25 -4.01 -21.12
N SER A 170 -1.09 -3.69 -19.85
CA SER A 170 -1.50 -4.50 -18.71
C SER A 170 -3.02 -4.74 -18.63
N CYS A 171 -3.84 -3.94 -19.31
CA CYS A 171 -5.27 -4.20 -19.49
C CYS A 171 -5.58 -5.37 -20.46
N CYS A 172 -4.59 -5.91 -21.19
CA CYS A 172 -4.79 -7.02 -22.12
C CYS A 172 -5.00 -8.35 -21.39
N ARG A 173 -5.96 -9.15 -21.87
CA ARG A 173 -6.10 -10.55 -21.45
C ARG A 173 -4.96 -11.42 -21.98
N ASP A 174 -4.59 -11.20 -23.24
CA ASP A 174 -3.42 -11.79 -23.86
C ASP A 174 -2.56 -10.67 -24.46
N SER A 175 -1.46 -10.36 -23.77
CA SER A 175 -0.53 -9.30 -24.14
C SER A 175 0.25 -9.59 -25.43
N SER A 176 0.24 -10.83 -25.91
CA SER A 176 0.91 -11.25 -27.15
C SER A 176 0.00 -11.18 -28.39
N SER A 177 -1.31 -10.99 -28.18
CA SER A 177 -2.28 -10.91 -29.28
C SER A 177 -2.22 -9.54 -29.98
N LEU A 178 -2.09 -9.57 -31.31
CA LEU A 178 -2.24 -8.38 -32.19
C LEU A 178 -3.64 -7.76 -32.05
N ASP A 179 -4.62 -8.60 -31.69
CA ASP A 179 -6.00 -8.21 -31.44
C ASP A 179 -6.09 -7.28 -30.23
N CYS A 180 -5.34 -7.54 -29.15
CA CYS A 180 -5.35 -6.64 -28.00
C CYS A 180 -4.69 -5.30 -28.30
N GLU A 181 -3.57 -5.27 -29.02
CA GLU A 181 -2.90 -3.99 -29.35
C GLU A 181 -3.81 -3.06 -30.18
N SER A 182 -4.70 -3.65 -30.97
CA SER A 182 -5.74 -2.93 -31.72
C SER A 182 -6.91 -2.50 -30.81
N ALA A 183 -7.32 -3.37 -29.87
CA ALA A 183 -8.39 -3.11 -28.90
C ALA A 183 -8.03 -2.01 -27.88
N ARG A 184 -6.75 -1.81 -27.60
CA ARG A 184 -6.27 -0.80 -26.64
C ARG A 184 -6.51 0.65 -27.10
N LYS A 185 -6.77 0.86 -28.39
CA LYS A 185 -7.07 2.16 -29.00
C LYS A 185 -8.57 2.28 -29.20
N PHE A 186 -9.28 2.76 -28.18
CA PHE A 186 -10.71 3.01 -28.28
C PHE A 186 -10.99 4.17 -29.26
N GLY A 187 -12.03 4.02 -30.07
CA GLY A 187 -12.52 5.05 -30.97
C GLY A 187 -13.76 4.62 -31.79
N PRO A 188 -14.25 5.48 -32.69
CA PRO A 188 -15.55 5.33 -33.35
C PRO A 188 -15.69 4.08 -34.24
N GLN A 189 -14.59 3.38 -34.56
CA GLN A 189 -14.61 2.15 -35.37
C GLN A 189 -14.30 0.86 -34.57
N THR A 190 -13.94 0.95 -33.28
CA THR A 190 -13.59 -0.22 -32.44
C THR A 190 -14.73 -0.72 -31.55
N LEU A 191 -15.93 -0.14 -31.66
CA LEU A 191 -17.08 -0.45 -30.78
C LEU A 191 -17.74 -1.82 -31.00
N VAL A 192 -17.32 -2.60 -32.00
CA VAL A 192 -18.08 -3.79 -32.44
C VAL A 192 -17.31 -5.11 -32.32
N GLN A 193 -15.99 -5.11 -32.09
CA GLN A 193 -15.21 -6.36 -32.26
C GLN A 193 -14.15 -6.69 -31.20
N SER A 194 -13.95 -5.89 -30.14
CA SER A 194 -12.85 -6.18 -29.20
C SER A 194 -13.15 -5.88 -27.74
N GLN A 195 -14.38 -6.17 -27.29
CA GLN A 195 -14.69 -6.17 -25.85
C GLN A 195 -13.97 -7.32 -25.11
N ASP A 196 -13.67 -8.43 -25.81
CA ASP A 196 -13.11 -9.65 -25.20
C ASP A 196 -11.59 -9.65 -25.03
N ALA A 197 -10.87 -8.79 -25.76
CA ALA A 197 -9.40 -8.77 -25.75
C ALA A 197 -8.80 -8.06 -24.52
N ILE A 198 -9.58 -7.19 -23.86
CA ILE A 198 -9.16 -6.46 -22.66
C ILE A 198 -10.04 -6.83 -21.46
N TYR A 199 -9.53 -6.58 -20.26
CA TYR A 199 -10.34 -6.68 -19.04
C TYR A 199 -11.39 -5.57 -18.98
N GLN A 200 -12.62 -5.94 -18.65
CA GLN A 200 -13.75 -5.01 -18.54
C GLN A 200 -14.04 -4.60 -17.10
N ASP A 201 -13.62 -5.41 -16.13
CA ASP A 201 -13.85 -5.15 -14.72
C ASP A 201 -12.89 -4.09 -14.18
N GLY A 202 -13.40 -3.19 -13.34
CA GLY A 202 -12.57 -2.20 -12.64
C GLY A 202 -11.68 -2.82 -11.57
N CYS A 203 -10.46 -2.31 -11.46
CA CYS A 203 -9.49 -2.83 -10.49
C CYS A 203 -9.87 -2.61 -9.04
N THR A 204 -10.66 -1.59 -8.72
CA THR A 204 -11.09 -1.39 -7.32
C THR A 204 -11.94 -2.56 -6.85
N GLN A 205 -12.89 -3.00 -7.68
CA GLN A 205 -13.78 -4.10 -7.30
C GLN A 205 -13.01 -5.41 -7.18
N ARG A 206 -12.16 -5.72 -8.17
CA ARG A 206 -11.30 -6.91 -8.14
C ARG A 206 -10.32 -6.89 -6.97
N LEU A 207 -9.76 -5.73 -6.62
CA LEU A 207 -8.89 -5.57 -5.46
C LEU A 207 -9.65 -5.84 -4.16
N ILE A 208 -10.87 -5.32 -4.01
CA ILE A 208 -11.70 -5.58 -2.81
C ILE A 208 -12.05 -7.07 -2.74
N GLU A 209 -12.44 -7.70 -3.84
CA GLU A 209 -12.72 -9.13 -3.91
C GLU A 209 -11.49 -9.97 -3.56
N PHE A 210 -10.32 -9.60 -4.09
CA PHE A 210 -9.04 -10.23 -3.78
C PHE A 210 -8.71 -10.08 -2.29
N LEU A 211 -8.85 -8.87 -1.74
CA LEU A 211 -8.63 -8.60 -0.32
C LEU A 211 -9.57 -9.44 0.54
N LEU A 212 -10.87 -9.51 0.20
CA LEU A 212 -11.86 -10.31 0.90
C LEU A 212 -11.58 -11.82 0.79
N GLY A 213 -11.12 -12.29 -0.36
CA GLY A 213 -10.72 -13.68 -0.56
C GLY A 213 -9.48 -14.06 0.26
N HIS A 214 -8.54 -13.12 0.41
CA HIS A 214 -7.33 -13.27 1.22
C HIS A 214 -7.48 -12.79 2.67
N MET A 215 -8.66 -12.34 3.09
CA MET A 215 -8.93 -11.93 4.47
C MET A 215 -8.52 -12.98 5.51
N PRO A 216 -8.69 -14.30 5.29
CA PRO A 216 -8.22 -15.28 6.26
C PRO A 216 -6.71 -15.21 6.53
N VAL A 217 -5.90 -14.92 5.50
CA VAL A 217 -4.45 -14.76 5.63
C VAL A 217 -4.12 -13.48 6.38
N THR A 218 -4.74 -12.35 6.00
CA THR A 218 -4.53 -11.05 6.66
C THR A 218 -4.93 -11.11 8.13
N LEU A 219 -6.08 -11.72 8.44
CA LEU A 219 -6.53 -11.95 9.81
C LEU A 219 -5.57 -12.87 10.56
N GLY A 220 -5.08 -13.93 9.93
CA GLY A 220 -4.11 -14.85 10.52
C GLY A 220 -2.79 -14.17 10.89
N VAL A 221 -2.27 -13.30 10.02
CA VAL A 221 -1.08 -12.49 10.31
C VAL A 221 -1.35 -11.55 11.48
N GLY A 222 -2.49 -10.86 11.49
CA GLY A 222 -2.88 -9.97 12.58
C GLY A 222 -2.98 -10.68 13.93
N ILE A 223 -3.65 -11.84 13.98
CA ILE A 223 -3.74 -12.67 15.19
C ILE A 223 -2.35 -13.11 15.64
N THR A 224 -1.48 -13.53 14.72
CA THR A 224 -0.11 -13.94 15.04
C THR A 224 0.68 -12.80 15.69
N VAL A 225 0.56 -11.58 15.18
CA VAL A 225 1.19 -10.39 15.78
C VAL A 225 0.67 -10.15 17.20
N LEU A 226 -0.65 -10.17 17.41
CA LEU A 226 -1.25 -9.99 18.75
C LEU A 226 -0.77 -11.05 19.75
N VAL A 227 -0.68 -12.32 19.33
CA VAL A 227 -0.18 -13.40 20.18
C VAL A 227 1.29 -13.16 20.56
N ILE A 228 2.14 -12.77 19.61
CA ILE A 228 3.55 -12.47 19.87
C ILE A 228 3.70 -11.29 20.84
N GLU A 229 2.88 -10.26 20.70
CA GLU A 229 2.87 -9.11 21.63
C GLU A 229 2.47 -9.52 23.05
N ILE A 230 1.41 -10.34 23.19
CA ILE A 230 0.98 -10.87 24.48
C ILE A 230 2.08 -11.69 25.14
N LEU A 231 2.74 -12.58 24.39
CA LEU A 231 3.87 -13.35 24.89
C LEU A 231 5.03 -12.43 25.33
N GLY A 232 5.32 -11.39 24.55
CA GLY A 232 6.32 -10.37 24.90
C GLY A 232 6.00 -9.66 26.22
N MET A 233 4.74 -9.27 26.41
CA MET A 233 4.25 -8.66 27.65
C MET A 233 4.35 -9.61 28.86
N ILE A 234 3.97 -10.88 28.68
CA ILE A 234 4.06 -11.90 29.75
C ILE A 234 5.52 -12.14 30.14
N PHE A 235 6.42 -12.38 29.18
CA PHE A 235 7.83 -12.62 29.48
C PHE A 235 8.51 -11.41 30.11
N SER A 236 8.16 -10.20 29.67
CA SER A 236 8.63 -8.96 30.27
C SER A 236 8.24 -8.86 31.74
N MET A 237 6.97 -9.14 32.08
CA MET A 237 6.51 -9.10 33.47
C MET A 237 7.16 -10.18 34.34
N ILE A 238 7.27 -11.41 33.84
CA ILE A 238 7.92 -12.52 34.56
C ILE A 238 9.37 -12.16 34.89
N LEU A 239 10.13 -11.69 33.89
CA LEU A 239 11.54 -11.35 34.07
C LEU A 239 11.71 -10.13 34.99
N CYS A 240 10.83 -9.13 34.88
CA CYS A 240 10.85 -7.96 35.77
C CYS A 240 10.61 -8.37 37.24
N CYS A 241 9.64 -9.26 37.48
CA CYS A 241 9.36 -9.78 38.82
C CYS A 241 10.50 -10.63 39.37
N ALA A 242 11.15 -11.42 38.53
CA ALA A 242 12.30 -12.23 38.92
C ALA A 242 13.49 -11.34 39.34
N ILE A 243 13.80 -10.30 38.56
CA ILE A 243 14.87 -9.35 38.87
C ILE A 243 14.59 -8.63 40.21
N ARG A 244 13.36 -8.13 40.41
CA ARG A 244 12.99 -7.47 41.66
C ARG A 244 13.20 -8.35 42.88
N LYS A 245 12.83 -9.62 42.79
CA LYS A 245 13.03 -10.58 43.89
C LYS A 245 14.52 -10.81 44.20
N ILE A 246 15.40 -10.75 43.19
CA ILE A 246 16.85 -10.89 43.36
C ILE A 246 17.42 -9.64 44.02
N ASP A 247 16.96 -8.45 43.62
CA ASP A 247 17.40 -7.18 44.22
C ASP A 247 16.96 -7.07 45.69
N ASP A 248 15.73 -7.48 46.01
CA ASP A 248 15.21 -7.53 47.38
C ASP A 248 16.01 -8.49 48.29
N PHE A 249 16.62 -9.54 47.75
CA PHE A 249 17.46 -10.47 48.51
C PHE A 249 18.88 -9.94 48.77
N LYS A 250 19.35 -8.99 47.95
CA LYS A 250 20.70 -8.40 48.07
C LYS A 250 20.76 -7.17 48.98
N ALA A 251 19.61 -6.56 49.27
CA ALA A 251 19.45 -5.40 50.16
C ALA A 251 19.35 -5.83 51.63
#